data_AF-A0A453NJ12-F1
#
_entry.id   AF-A0A453NJ12-F1
#
_cell.length_a   1.000
_cell.length_b   1.000
_cell.length_c   1.000
_cell.angle_alpha   90.00
_cell.angle_beta   90.00
_cell.angle_gamma   90.00
#
_symmetry.space_group_name_H-M   'P 1'
#
loop_
_entity.id
_entity.type
_entity.pdbx_description
1 polymer ?
#
loop_
_entity_poly.entity_id
_entity_poly.type
_entity_poly.pdbx_seq_one_letter_code
_entity_poly.pdbx_strand_id
1 'polypeptide(L)'
;MIGACLIKDPSKRPTAQMLLQLPFFKKVKSEDNHVRCMLNKVPSLVARVQTIKENEAKLQAEKKPHDKIKEKTSHDEYWRGISQWHFDIEDLKA
;
A
#
# COMPACT_ATOMS: atom_id res chain seq x y z
N MET A 1 15.52 -29.58 -7.09
CA MET A 1 15.12 -28.16 -7.11
C MET A 1 14.03 -27.88 -6.09
N ILE A 2 12.82 -28.43 -6.24
CA ILE A 2 11.66 -28.10 -5.38
C ILE A 2 11.94 -28.41 -3.90
N GLY A 3 12.51 -29.58 -3.59
CA GLY A 3 12.87 -29.93 -2.20
C GLY A 3 13.85 -28.96 -1.53
N ALA A 4 14.77 -28.35 -2.28
CA ALA A 4 15.70 -27.35 -1.74
C ALA A 4 15.02 -26.01 -1.45
N CYS A 5 13.89 -25.70 -2.11
CA CYS A 5 13.09 -24.51 -1.86
C CYS A 5 12.14 -24.68 -0.66
N LEU A 6 11.83 -25.92 -0.25
CA LEU A 6 10.87 -26.25 0.80
C LEU A 6 11.50 -26.36 2.19
N ILE A 7 12.67 -25.77 2.40
CA ILE A 7 13.35 -25.74 3.70
C ILE A 7 12.64 -24.75 4.62
N LYS A 8 12.34 -25.16 5.86
CA LYS A 8 11.65 -24.33 6.86
C LYS A 8 12.39 -23.01 7.11
N ASP A 9 13.70 -23.10 7.29
CA ASP A 9 14.60 -21.96 7.44
C ASP A 9 14.77 -21.20 6.10
N PRO A 10 14.39 -19.91 6.02
CA PRO A 10 14.49 -19.13 4.79
C PRO A 10 15.93 -18.84 4.37
N SER A 11 16.87 -18.72 5.31
CA SER A 11 18.27 -18.38 5.02
C SER A 11 19.01 -19.50 4.31
N LYS A 12 18.52 -20.73 4.42
CA LYS A 12 19.08 -21.93 3.76
C LYS A 12 18.47 -22.18 2.38
N ARG A 13 17.49 -21.40 1.96
CA ARG A 13 16.85 -21.56 0.66
C ARG A 13 17.77 -21.01 -0.44
N PRO A 14 17.85 -21.66 -1.61
CA PRO A 14 18.62 -21.14 -2.73
C PRO A 14 18.01 -19.83 -3.25
N THR A 15 18.88 -18.87 -3.57
CA THR A 15 18.48 -17.59 -4.16
C THR A 15 17.94 -17.80 -5.58
N ALA A 16 17.09 -16.87 -6.05
CA ALA A 16 16.53 -16.90 -7.40
C ALA A 16 17.60 -17.04 -8.50
N GLN A 17 18.75 -16.37 -8.36
CA GLN A 17 19.87 -16.49 -9.30
C GLN A 17 20.42 -17.92 -9.39
N MET A 18 20.59 -18.60 -8.25
CA MET A 18 21.07 -19.98 -8.20
C MET A 18 20.05 -20.93 -8.84
N LEU A 19 18.76 -20.68 -8.64
CA LEU A 19 17.69 -21.46 -9.26
C LEU A 19 17.71 -21.32 -10.79
N LEU A 20 17.85 -20.10 -11.31
CA LEU A 20 17.87 -19.82 -12.75
C LEU A 20 19.06 -20.46 -13.49
N GLN A 21 20.16 -20.75 -12.78
CA GLN A 21 21.30 -21.46 -13.36
C GLN A 21 21.04 -22.95 -13.62
N LEU A 22 20.06 -23.56 -12.93
CA LEU A 22 19.77 -25.00 -13.02
C LEU A 22 19.34 -25.42 -14.44
N PRO A 23 19.63 -26.67 -14.85
CA PRO A 23 19.25 -27.20 -16.16
C PRO A 23 17.74 -27.15 -16.44
N PHE A 24 16.92 -27.15 -15.38
CA PHE A 24 15.48 -26.98 -15.45
C PHE A 24 15.08 -25.71 -16.22
N PHE A 25 15.82 -24.62 -16.07
CA PHE A 25 15.54 -23.33 -16.72
C PHE A 25 16.26 -23.14 -18.06
N LYS A 26 16.87 -24.19 -18.64
CA LYS A 26 17.66 -24.08 -19.89
C LYS A 26 16.91 -23.42 -21.05
N LYS A 27 15.59 -23.62 -21.14
CA LYS A 27 14.73 -23.00 -22.17
C LYS A 27 14.42 -21.52 -21.90
N VAL A 28 14.50 -21.09 -20.65
CA VAL A 28 14.18 -19.72 -20.20
C VAL A 28 15.40 -18.81 -20.28
N LYS A 29 16.62 -19.37 -20.40
CA LYS A 29 17.89 -18.62 -20.41
C LYS A 29 18.08 -17.64 -21.58
N SER A 30 17.21 -17.63 -22.60
CA SER A 30 17.28 -16.56 -23.60
C SER A 30 16.73 -15.26 -23.00
N GLU A 31 17.43 -14.15 -23.17
CA GLU A 31 17.03 -12.82 -22.65
C GLU A 31 15.56 -12.49 -23.01
N ASP A 32 15.15 -12.81 -24.24
CA ASP A 32 13.77 -12.63 -24.71
C ASP A 32 12.73 -13.42 -23.92
N ASN A 33 13.09 -14.58 -23.37
CA ASN A 33 12.16 -15.40 -22.58
C ASN A 33 11.98 -14.83 -21.16
N HIS A 34 12.97 -14.19 -20.57
CA HIS A 34 12.81 -13.59 -19.24
C HIS A 34 11.77 -12.47 -19.27
N VAL A 35 11.91 -11.56 -20.24
CA VAL A 35 10.98 -10.44 -20.42
C VAL A 35 9.59 -10.95 -20.78
N ARG A 36 9.48 -11.89 -21.73
CA ARG A 36 8.18 -12.47 -22.09
C ARG A 36 7.53 -13.21 -20.92
N CYS A 37 8.25 -14.06 -20.20
CA CYS A 37 7.69 -14.78 -19.05
C CYS A 37 7.22 -13.85 -17.93
N MET A 38 7.96 -12.76 -17.67
CA MET A 38 7.56 -11.75 -16.68
C MET A 38 6.35 -10.94 -17.16
N LEU A 39 6.33 -10.55 -18.43
CA LEU A 39 5.28 -9.70 -18.99
C LEU A 39 3.99 -10.47 -19.35
N ASN A 40 4.05 -11.78 -19.59
CA ASN A 40 2.91 -12.61 -19.99
C ASN A 40 1.81 -12.71 -18.93
N LYS A 41 2.13 -12.48 -17.65
CA LYS A 41 1.18 -12.62 -16.53
C LYS A 41 0.78 -11.28 -15.91
N VAL A 42 1.28 -10.17 -16.44
CA VAL A 42 0.91 -8.84 -15.98
C VAL A 42 0.07 -8.13 -17.04
N PRO A 43 -0.91 -7.30 -16.62
CA PRO A 43 -1.66 -6.49 -17.56
C PRO A 43 -0.72 -5.60 -18.36
N SER A 44 -1.11 -5.30 -19.61
CA SER A 44 -0.33 -4.43 -20.49
C SER A 44 -0.06 -3.08 -19.84
N LEU A 45 1.00 -2.39 -20.27
CA LEU A 45 1.34 -1.06 -19.78
C LEU A 45 0.14 -0.09 -19.91
N VAL A 46 -0.59 -0.18 -21.04
CA VAL A 46 -1.78 0.63 -21.28
C VAL A 46 -2.87 0.36 -20.25
N ALA A 47 -3.19 -0.91 -19.98
CA ALA A 47 -4.20 -1.28 -18.99
C ALA A 47 -3.81 -0.84 -17.56
N ARG A 48 -2.51 -0.90 -17.22
CA ARG A 48 -2.00 -0.41 -15.94
C ARG A 48 -2.17 1.09 -15.79
N VAL A 49 -1.82 1.87 -16.82
CA VAL A 49 -1.98 3.33 -16.80
C VAL A 49 -3.45 3.71 -16.68
N GLN A 50 -4.33 3.01 -17.38
CA GLN A 50 -5.77 3.22 -17.28
C GLN A 50 -6.30 2.97 -15.86
N THR A 51 -5.89 1.85 -15.25
CA THR A 51 -6.26 1.50 -13.87
C THR A 51 -5.79 2.56 -12.87
N ILE A 52 -4.58 3.10 -13.05
CA ILE A 52 -4.04 4.17 -12.20
C ILE A 52 -4.92 5.42 -12.29
N LYS A 53 -5.24 5.86 -13.52
CA LYS A 53 -6.10 7.04 -13.74
C LYS A 53 -7.49 6.86 -13.13
N GLU A 54 -8.09 5.68 -13.27
CA GLU A 54 -9.39 5.36 -12.68
C GLU A 54 -9.35 5.41 -11.15
N ASN A 55 -8.30 4.85 -10.54
CA ASN A 55 -8.12 4.91 -9.09
C ASN A 55 -7.89 6.34 -8.59
N GLU A 56 -7.09 7.14 -9.32
CA GLU A 56 -6.88 8.55 -9.00
C GLU A 56 -8.19 9.35 -9.09
N ALA A 57 -8.99 9.14 -10.13
CA ALA A 57 -10.29 9.79 -10.28
C ALA A 57 -11.27 9.40 -9.17
N LYS A 58 -11.29 8.13 -8.76
CA LYS A 58 -12.09 7.66 -7.61
C LYS A 58 -11.66 8.33 -6.32
N LEU A 59 -10.35 8.37 -6.04
CA LEU A 59 -9.81 9.06 -4.87
C LEU A 59 -10.13 10.56 -4.89
N GLN A 60 -10.14 11.20 -6.05
CA GLN A 60 -10.54 12.61 -6.18
C GLN A 60 -12.04 12.82 -5.96
N ALA A 61 -12.89 11.90 -6.42
CA ALA A 61 -14.33 11.96 -6.18
C ALA A 61 -14.69 11.66 -4.71
N GLU A 62 -13.96 10.76 -4.06
CA GLU A 62 -14.12 10.42 -2.64
C GLU A 62 -13.60 11.50 -1.71
N LYS A 63 -12.66 12.34 -2.17
CA LYS A 63 -12.31 13.59 -1.48
C LYS A 63 -13.55 14.48 -1.46
N LYS A 64 -14.34 14.36 -0.39
CA LYS A 64 -15.42 15.29 -0.09
C LYS A 64 -14.85 16.71 -0.15
N PRO A 65 -15.55 17.66 -0.79
CA PRO A 65 -15.10 19.04 -0.81
C PRO A 65 -14.89 19.48 0.65
N HIS A 66 -13.73 20.07 0.91
CA HIS A 66 -13.39 20.60 2.21
C HIS A 66 -14.33 21.77 2.51
N ASP A 67 -15.36 21.48 3.32
CA ASP A 67 -16.40 22.42 3.67
C ASP A 67 -15.88 23.36 4.77
N LYS A 68 -15.22 24.44 4.33
CA LYS A 68 -14.60 25.46 5.19
C LYS A 68 -15.57 26.05 6.21
N ILE A 69 -16.87 26.02 5.92
CA ILE A 69 -17.90 26.51 6.84
C ILE A 69 -18.04 25.51 7.99
N LYS A 70 -18.24 24.22 7.68
CA LYS A 70 -18.37 23.17 8.71
C LYS A 70 -17.15 23.02 9.60
N GLU A 71 -15.95 23.20 9.05
CA GLU A 71 -14.72 23.14 9.85
C GLU A 71 -14.63 24.30 10.84
N LYS A 72 -14.97 25.53 10.42
CA LYS A 72 -15.03 26.69 11.32
C LYS A 72 -16.04 26.47 12.43
N THR A 73 -17.26 26.03 12.09
CA THR A 73 -18.30 25.76 13.11
C THR A 73 -17.84 24.68 14.09
N SER A 74 -17.24 23.60 13.60
CA SER A 74 -16.67 22.54 14.45
C SER A 74 -15.58 23.06 15.39
N HIS A 75 -14.71 23.94 14.90
CA HIS A 75 -13.66 24.57 15.70
C HIS A 75 -14.22 25.48 16.79
N ASP A 76 -15.22 26.30 16.45
CA ASP A 76 -15.90 27.18 17.40
C ASP A 76 -16.63 26.38 18.50
N GLU A 77 -17.27 25.26 18.14
CA GLU A 77 -17.93 24.36 19.08
C GLU A 77 -16.93 23.67 20.03
N TYR A 78 -15.78 23.26 19.52
CA TYR A 78 -14.69 22.70 20.32
C TYR A 78 -14.20 23.70 21.37
N TRP A 79 -13.91 24.94 20.96
CA TRP A 79 -13.49 26.01 21.87
C TRP A 79 -14.55 26.34 22.92
N ARG A 80 -15.83 26.35 22.53
CA ARG A 80 -16.95 26.55 23.45
C ARG A 80 -17.04 25.41 24.48
N GLY A 81 -16.77 24.17 24.09
CA GLY A 81 -16.70 23.04 25.00
C GLY A 81 -15.56 23.19 26.03
N ILE A 82 -14.37 23.58 25.58
CA ILE A 82 -13.21 23.81 26.46
C ILE A 82 -13.46 24.98 27.42
N SER A 83 -14.04 26.08 26.94
CA SER A 83 -14.28 27.25 27.81
C SER A 83 -15.32 27.00 28.89
N GLN A 84 -16.19 26.00 28.70
CA GLN A 84 -17.14 25.54 29.71
C GLN A 84 -16.51 24.62 30.75
N TRP A 85 -15.29 24.10 30.53
CA TRP A 85 -14.56 23.36 31.55
C TRP A 85 -13.98 24.34 32.57
N HIS A 86 -14.74 24.63 33.62
CA HIS A 86 -14.23 25.29 34.81
C HIS A 86 -13.52 24.25 35.67
N PHE A 87 -12.19 24.34 35.75
CA PHE A 87 -11.39 23.53 36.68
C PHE A 87 -11.21 24.33 37.97
N ASP A 88 -12.23 24.32 38.82
CA ASP A 88 -12.11 24.92 40.15
C ASP A 88 -11.31 23.99 41.06
N ILE A 89 -10.13 24.47 41.48
CA ILE A 89 -9.23 23.73 42.37
C ILE A 89 -9.88 23.53 43.76
N GLU A 90 -10.88 24.33 44.11
CA GLU A 90 -11.66 24.17 45.33
C GLU A 90 -12.55 22.90 45.28
N ASP A 91 -13.11 22.55 44.12
CA ASP A 91 -13.88 21.31 43.92
C ASP A 91 -13.01 20.04 44.03
N LEU A 92 -11.69 20.16 43.83
CA LEU A 92 -10.74 19.04 43.99
C LEU A 92 -10.22 18.84 45.42
N LYS A 93 -10.53 19.74 46.36
CA LYS A 93 -10.02 19.69 47.75
C LYS A 93 -10.97 19.01 48.75
N ALA A 94 -11.99 18.31 48.28
CA ALA A 94 -12.89 17.50 49.12
C ALA A 94 -12.20 16.26 49.71
#